data_AF-A0A6N7I2K0-F1
#
_entry.id   AF-A0A6N7I2K0-F1
#
_cell.length_a   1.000
_cell.length_b   1.000
_cell.length_c   1.000
_cell.angle_alpha   90.00
_cell.angle_beta   90.00
_cell.angle_gamma   90.00
#
_symmetry.space_group_name_H-M   'P 1'
#
loop_
_entity.id
_entity.type
_entity.pdbx_description
1 polymer ?
#
loop_
_entity_poly.entity_id
_entity_poly.type
_entity_poly.pdbx_seq_one_letter_code
_entity_poly.pdbx_strand_id
1 'polypeptide(L)'
;MASVLVLIPLLAAGCLSEQRWDEDVTFKVADVFVAKSGREMALLDVVGQLPGEPLEKFTRQGIYKEEFPSGLSQGDTVTCRILQTADNTLDDSKETEISNCRRS
;
A
#
# COMPACT_ATOMS: atom_id res chain seq x y z
N MET A 1 55.59 -14.74 -12.34
CA MET A 1 54.35 -15.21 -11.69
C MET A 1 54.42 -14.79 -10.23
N ALA A 2 53.61 -13.82 -9.83
CA ALA A 2 53.37 -13.47 -8.42
C ALA A 2 51.99 -12.82 -8.37
N SER A 3 50.97 -13.63 -8.05
CA SER A 3 49.60 -13.17 -7.83
C SER A 3 49.52 -12.55 -6.45
N VAL A 4 49.28 -11.24 -6.37
CA VAL A 4 48.91 -10.58 -5.11
C VAL A 4 47.40 -10.30 -5.18
N LEU A 5 46.64 -11.20 -4.59
CA LEU A 5 45.23 -11.01 -4.24
C LEU A 5 45.17 -10.04 -3.05
N VAL A 6 44.78 -8.79 -3.30
CA VAL A 6 44.29 -7.90 -2.24
C VAL A 6 42.77 -7.89 -2.35
N LEU A 7 42.12 -8.68 -1.51
CA LEU A 7 40.69 -8.59 -1.25
C LEU A 7 40.40 -7.23 -0.62
N ILE A 8 39.64 -6.40 -1.31
CA ILE A 8 38.99 -5.22 -0.73
C ILE A 8 37.75 -5.74 0.01
N PRO A 9 37.65 -5.63 1.35
CA PRO A 9 36.36 -5.78 1.99
C PRO A 9 35.58 -4.50 1.69
N LEU A 10 34.80 -4.51 0.61
CA LEU A 10 33.63 -3.64 0.50
C LEU A 10 32.69 -4.08 1.63
N LEU A 11 32.85 -3.46 2.80
CA LEU A 11 31.75 -3.24 3.72
C LEU A 11 30.76 -2.35 2.98
N ALA A 12 29.99 -2.95 2.08
CA ALA A 12 28.73 -2.42 1.66
C ALA A 12 27.91 -2.33 2.95
N ALA A 13 27.89 -1.13 3.53
CA ALA A 13 26.80 -0.69 4.36
C ALA A 13 25.55 -0.85 3.50
N GLY A 14 24.96 -2.05 3.56
CA GLY A 14 23.58 -2.25 3.21
C GLY A 14 22.81 -1.46 4.24
N CYS A 15 22.64 -0.16 3.99
CA CYS A 15 21.51 0.56 4.51
C CYS A 15 20.31 -0.30 4.12
N LEU A 16 19.74 -1.01 5.11
CA LEU A 16 18.39 -1.51 5.07
C LEU A 16 17.53 -0.28 4.81
N SER A 17 17.39 0.08 3.53
CA SER A 17 16.44 1.06 3.08
C SER A 17 15.11 0.45 3.43
N GLU A 18 14.50 0.92 4.52
CA GLU A 18 13.08 0.69 4.79
C GLU A 18 12.35 0.89 3.48
N GLN A 19 11.77 -0.17 2.92
CA GLN A 19 11.01 -0.08 1.69
C GLN A 19 9.72 0.65 2.04
N ARG A 20 9.78 1.97 1.90
CA ARG A 20 8.64 2.86 1.98
C ARG A 20 8.09 3.03 0.58
N TRP A 21 6.82 2.72 0.44
CA TRP A 21 6.08 2.87 -0.79
C TRP A 21 4.97 3.89 -0.60
N ASP A 22 4.86 4.84 -1.52
CA ASP A 22 4.05 6.06 -1.35
C ASP A 22 3.54 6.53 -2.72
N GLU A 23 2.39 6.02 -3.16
CA GLU A 23 1.82 6.37 -4.46
C GLU A 23 0.30 6.54 -4.41
N ASP A 24 -0.23 7.14 -5.47
CA ASP A 24 -1.65 7.19 -5.73
C ASP A 24 -2.13 5.89 -6.42
N VAL A 25 -3.13 5.23 -5.83
CA VAL A 25 -3.78 4.04 -6.37
C VAL A 25 -5.25 4.35 -6.65
N THR A 26 -5.71 3.96 -7.84
CA THR A 26 -7.11 4.04 -8.21
C THR A 26 -7.86 2.77 -7.80
N PHE A 27 -8.99 2.96 -7.13
CA PHE A 27 -9.89 1.92 -6.67
C PHE A 27 -11.28 2.10 -7.25
N LYS A 28 -11.98 1.00 -7.42
CA LYS A 28 -13.42 0.93 -7.65
C LYS A 28 -14.10 0.57 -6.35
N VAL A 29 -15.16 1.30 -6.01
CA VAL A 29 -16.01 0.96 -4.86
C VAL A 29 -16.81 -0.29 -5.20
N ALA A 30 -16.42 -1.42 -4.62
CA ALA A 30 -17.03 -2.71 -4.84
C ALA A 30 -18.35 -2.86 -4.08
N ASP A 31 -18.41 -2.30 -2.86
CA ASP A 31 -19.61 -2.32 -2.01
C ASP A 31 -19.56 -1.20 -0.97
N VAL A 32 -20.73 -0.83 -0.42
CA VAL A 32 -20.88 0.10 0.71
C VAL A 32 -21.86 -0.53 1.70
N PHE A 33 -21.40 -0.76 2.93
CA PHE A 33 -22.17 -1.46 3.95
C PHE A 33 -21.99 -0.85 5.33
N VAL A 34 -22.93 -1.11 6.24
CA VAL A 34 -22.81 -0.74 7.65
C VAL A 34 -22.15 -1.89 8.40
N ALA A 35 -20.97 -1.66 8.95
CA ALA A 35 -20.28 -2.65 9.77
C ALA A 35 -21.03 -2.92 11.08
N LYS A 36 -20.67 -4.01 11.78
CA LYS A 36 -21.27 -4.35 13.09
C LYS A 36 -21.10 -3.25 14.14
N SER A 37 -20.11 -2.38 13.97
CA SER A 37 -19.89 -1.19 14.80
C SER A 37 -20.91 -0.07 14.57
N GLY A 38 -21.78 -0.20 13.57
CA GLY A 38 -22.71 0.86 13.14
C GLY A 38 -22.07 1.90 12.21
N ARG A 39 -20.78 1.80 11.90
CA ARG A 39 -20.08 2.70 10.99
C ARG A 39 -20.22 2.22 9.54
N GLU A 40 -20.45 3.16 8.62
CA GLU A 40 -20.43 2.85 7.19
C GLU A 40 -18.99 2.59 6.73
N MET A 41 -18.82 1.50 5.98
CA MET A 41 -17.56 1.09 5.36
C MET A 41 -17.76 0.92 3.86
N ALA A 42 -16.68 1.11 3.12
CA ALA A 42 -16.61 0.80 1.69
C ALA A 42 -15.61 -0.33 1.48
N LEU A 43 -15.97 -1.26 0.58
CA LEU A 43 -15.07 -2.26 0.03
C LEU A 43 -14.48 -1.70 -1.27
N LEU A 44 -13.16 -1.71 -1.40
CA LEU A 44 -12.43 -1.14 -2.52
C LEU A 44 -11.68 -2.23 -3.26
N ASP A 45 -11.85 -2.29 -4.57
CA ASP A 45 -11.08 -3.13 -5.47
C ASP A 45 -10.09 -2.27 -6.25
N VAL A 46 -8.82 -2.68 -6.32
CA VAL A 46 -7.85 -1.94 -7.12
C VAL A 46 -8.21 -2.01 -8.60
N VAL A 47 -8.09 -0.86 -9.28
CA VAL A 47 -8.29 -0.75 -10.72
C VAL A 47 -6.92 -0.72 -11.40
N GLY A 48 -6.68 -1.69 -12.27
CA GLY A 48 -5.46 -1.76 -13.08
C GLY A 48 -4.35 -2.60 -12.44
N GLN A 49 -3.12 -2.40 -12.92
CA GLN A 49 -1.96 -3.14 -12.45
C GLN A 49 -1.37 -2.46 -11.23
N LEU A 50 -1.22 -3.22 -10.14
CA LEU A 50 -0.49 -2.76 -8.97
C LEU A 50 0.99 -2.56 -9.32
N PRO A 51 1.62 -1.48 -8.86
CA PRO A 51 3.03 -1.22 -9.11
C PRO A 51 3.88 -2.13 -8.22
N GLY A 52 4.00 -3.40 -8.63
CA GLY A 52 4.89 -4.41 -8.05
C GLY A 52 4.70 -4.68 -6.56
N GLU A 53 5.61 -5.49 -6.01
CA GLU A 53 5.71 -5.67 -4.56
C GLU A 53 6.12 -4.35 -3.90
N PRO A 54 5.59 -4.01 -2.72
CA PRO A 54 4.85 -4.87 -1.77
C PRO A 54 3.33 -5.03 -2.00
N LEU A 55 2.78 -4.41 -3.03
CA LEU A 55 1.33 -4.30 -3.22
C LEU A 55 0.70 -5.40 -4.03
N GLU A 56 1.44 -6.35 -4.59
CA GLU A 56 0.83 -7.42 -5.40
C GLU A 56 -0.29 -8.17 -4.67
N LYS A 57 -0.28 -8.18 -3.33
CA LYS A 57 -1.32 -8.77 -2.47
C LYS A 57 -2.46 -7.79 -2.12
N PHE A 58 -2.30 -6.51 -2.40
CA PHE A 58 -3.21 -5.41 -2.09
C PHE A 58 -4.33 -5.32 -3.13
N THR A 59 -5.17 -6.35 -3.22
CA THR A 59 -6.22 -6.44 -4.26
C THR A 59 -7.55 -5.85 -3.80
N ARG A 60 -7.83 -5.90 -2.49
CA ARG A 60 -9.08 -5.45 -1.90
C ARG A 60 -8.86 -4.91 -0.48
N GLN A 61 -9.51 -3.80 -0.15
CA GLN A 61 -9.45 -3.20 1.18
C GLN A 61 -10.81 -2.72 1.68
N GLY A 62 -11.01 -2.82 3.00
CA GLY A 62 -12.14 -2.23 3.70
C GLY A 62 -11.69 -0.97 4.40
N ILE A 63 -12.47 0.11 4.26
CA ILE A 63 -12.15 1.40 4.85
C ILE A 63 -13.41 2.11 5.33
N TYR A 64 -13.29 2.94 6.37
CA TYR A 64 -14.42 3.69 6.86
C TYR A 64 -14.79 4.79 5.88
N LYS A 65 -16.08 4.94 5.61
CA LYS A 65 -16.58 5.89 4.62
C LYS A 65 -16.33 7.35 5.01
N GLU A 66 -16.14 7.62 6.30
CA GLU A 66 -15.73 8.93 6.82
C GLU A 66 -14.31 9.35 6.42
N GLU A 67 -13.46 8.40 6.03
CA GLU A 67 -12.12 8.66 5.49
C GLU A 67 -12.14 8.95 3.98
N PHE A 68 -13.33 8.91 3.36
CA PHE A 68 -13.57 9.13 1.94
C PHE A 68 -14.36 10.40 1.63
N PRO A 69 -14.30 10.89 0.38
CA PRO A 69 -15.23 11.89 -0.13
C PRO A 69 -16.69 11.50 0.10
N SER A 70 -17.50 12.47 0.52
CA SER A 70 -18.92 12.25 0.79
C SER A 70 -19.69 11.86 -0.49
N GLY A 71 -20.70 11.01 -0.32
CA GLY A 71 -21.61 10.61 -1.41
C GLY A 71 -21.05 9.60 -2.40
N LEU A 72 -20.04 8.81 -2.02
CA LEU A 72 -19.62 7.65 -2.82
C LEU A 72 -20.65 6.53 -2.76
N SER A 73 -20.84 5.90 -3.92
CA SER A 73 -21.72 4.77 -4.14
C SER A 73 -20.95 3.60 -4.74
N GLN A 74 -21.55 2.41 -4.68
CA GLN A 74 -21.02 1.25 -5.38
C GLN A 74 -20.84 1.55 -6.88
N GLY A 75 -19.68 1.17 -7.42
CA GLY A 75 -19.29 1.39 -8.80
C GLY A 75 -18.46 2.66 -9.05
N ASP A 76 -18.44 3.59 -8.10
CA ASP A 76 -17.63 4.81 -8.21
C ASP A 76 -16.13 4.49 -8.24
N THR A 77 -15.36 5.41 -8.82
CA THR A 77 -13.89 5.32 -8.85
C THR A 77 -13.28 6.42 -8.01
N VAL A 78 -12.28 6.06 -7.22
CA VAL A 78 -11.59 6.92 -6.27
C VAL A 78 -10.11 6.68 -6.35
N THR A 79 -9.32 7.73 -6.26
CA THR A 79 -7.87 7.63 -6.16
C THR A 79 -7.46 8.00 -4.75
N CYS A 80 -6.71 7.13 -4.09
CA CYS A 80 -6.20 7.35 -2.75
C CYS A 80 -4.68 7.24 -2.75
N ARG A 81 -4.05 8.02 -1.87
CA ARG A 81 -2.65 7.83 -1.55
C ARG A 81 -2.53 6.61 -0.64
N ILE A 82 -1.63 5.72 -0.98
CA ILE A 82 -1.32 4.54 -0.19
C ILE A 82 0.13 4.67 0.28
N LEU A 83 0.32 4.67 1.58
CA LEU A 83 1.63 4.61 2.21
C LEU A 83 1.80 3.21 2.82
N GLN A 84 2.74 2.44 2.30
CA GLN A 84 3.10 1.15 2.84
C GLN A 84 4.55 1.17 3.33
N THR A 85 4.74 0.81 4.59
CA THR A 85 6.08 0.67 5.18
C THR A 85 6.33 -0.81 5.43
N ALA A 86 7.34 -1.38 4.77
CA ALA A 86 7.84 -2.69 5.15
C ALA A 86 8.56 -2.53 6.49
N ASP A 87 7.99 -3.09 7.56
CA ASP A 87 8.66 -3.11 8.85
C ASP A 87 9.81 -4.11 8.79
N ASN A 88 10.97 -3.77 9.34
CA ASN A 88 12.16 -4.62 9.36
C ASN A 88 12.07 -5.73 10.42
N THR A 89 10.86 -6.05 10.87
CA THR A 89 10.59 -7.12 11.83
C THR A 89 10.54 -8.47 11.13
N LEU A 90 10.93 -9.55 11.83
CA LEU A 90 11.02 -10.93 11.32
C LEU A 90 9.67 -11.52 10.84
N ASP A 91 8.58 -10.75 10.85
CA ASP A 91 7.20 -11.19 10.65
C ASP A 91 6.57 -10.72 9.32
N ASP A 92 7.37 -10.14 8.39
CA ASP A 92 6.88 -9.58 7.11
C ASP A 92 5.68 -8.61 7.28
N SER A 93 5.52 -8.02 8.47
CA SER A 93 4.37 -7.18 8.78
C SER A 93 4.52 -5.85 8.05
N LYS A 94 3.56 -5.54 7.18
CA LYS A 94 3.53 -4.29 6.41
C LYS A 94 2.47 -3.38 7.03
N GLU A 95 2.88 -2.22 7.50
CA GLU A 95 1.93 -1.17 7.87
C GLU A 95 1.42 -0.52 6.59
N THR A 96 0.10 -0.44 6.42
CA THR A 96 -0.51 0.19 5.25
C THR A 96 -1.51 1.25 5.69
N GLU A 97 -1.26 2.48 5.26
CA GLU A 97 -2.13 3.63 5.47
C GLU A 97 -2.78 4.02 4.14
N ILE A 98 -4.09 4.25 4.16
CA ILE A 98 -4.87 4.77 3.03
C ILE A 98 -5.35 6.16 3.40
N SER A 99 -4.97 7.17 2.63
CA SER A 99 -5.30 8.56 2.93
C SER A 99 -5.51 9.40 1.68
N ASN A 100 -5.94 10.65 1.86
CA ASN A 100 -6.09 11.65 0.79
C ASN A 100 -6.94 11.16 -0.40
N CYS A 101 -7.97 10.36 -0.11
CA CYS A 101 -8.87 9.82 -1.12
C CYS A 101 -9.67 10.93 -1.81
N ARG A 102 -9.69 10.90 -3.14
CA ARG A 102 -10.39 11.86 -4.00
C ARG A 102 -11.16 11.13 -5.09
N ARG A 103 -12.29 11.71 -5.52
CA ARG A 103 -13.00 11.22 -6.71
C ARG A 103 -12.11 11.37 -7.93
N SER A 104 -12.07 10.32 -8.77
CA SER A 104 -11.38 10.35 -10.07
C SER A 104 -12.32 10.80 -11.18
#